data_AF-A0A6V7L7Z2-F1
#
_entry.id   AF-A0A6V7L7Z2-F1
#
_cell.length_a   1.000
_cell.length_b   1.000
_cell.length_c   1.000
_cell.angle_alpha   90.00
_cell.angle_beta   90.00
_cell.angle_gamma   90.00
#
_symmetry.space_group_name_H-M   'P 1'
#
loop_
_entity.id
_entity.type
_entity.pdbx_description
1 polymer ?
#
loop_
_entity_poly.entity_id
_entity_poly.type
_entity_poly.pdbx_seq_one_letter_code
_entity_poly.pdbx_strand_id
1 'polypeptide(L)'
;NGPVGVAVPVANKVNTFIAGAGVDVVEFKWDPSSNNPNPEIKVLSTLKVTHADIRFNDGKVDPAGRFWAGTMAEKPSGDVTEGAGSLYRFEADGTPVTVLPAVSISNGLAWTNDNKVFYYIDSPTRQVFAFDYNHTSGDI
;
A
#
# COMPACT_ATOMS: atom_id res chain seq x y z
N ASN A 1 12.14 -1.06 6.63
CA ASN A 1 11.25 -0.61 7.73
C ASN A 1 11.40 0.88 8.04
N GLY A 2 11.44 1.75 7.02
CA GLY A 2 11.51 3.20 7.20
C GLY A 2 10.18 3.82 7.67
N PRO A 3 9.78 5.00 7.19
CA PRO A 3 8.48 5.57 7.56
C PRO A 3 7.32 4.64 7.19
N VAL A 4 6.30 4.57 8.05
CA VAL A 4 5.08 3.79 7.81
C VAL A 4 4.12 4.65 6.98
N GLY A 5 3.72 4.15 5.82
CA GLY A 5 2.70 4.80 4.98
C GLY A 5 1.29 4.31 5.33
N VAL A 6 1.14 3.00 5.49
CA VAL A 6 -0.15 2.33 5.69
C VAL A 6 0.00 1.19 6.68
N ALA A 7 -1.05 0.94 7.48
CA ALA A 7 -1.21 -0.26 8.27
C ALA A 7 -2.68 -0.73 8.25
N VAL A 8 -2.90 -2.03 8.08
CA VAL A 8 -4.22 -2.67 8.04
C VAL A 8 -4.28 -3.85 9.01
N PRO A 9 -5.42 -4.08 9.70
CA PRO A 9 -5.56 -5.21 10.60
C PRO A 9 -5.61 -6.54 9.85
N VAL A 10 -5.11 -7.60 10.46
CA VAL A 10 -5.22 -8.97 9.92
C VAL A 10 -6.44 -9.65 10.52
N ALA A 11 -7.35 -10.10 9.66
CA ALA A 11 -8.56 -10.81 10.08
C ALA A 11 -8.22 -12.02 10.96
N ASN A 12 -9.00 -12.22 12.03
CA ASN A 12 -8.87 -13.32 12.99
C ASN A 12 -7.52 -13.39 13.73
N LYS A 13 -6.72 -12.31 13.73
CA LYS A 13 -5.52 -12.21 14.55
C LYS A 13 -5.61 -11.00 15.48
N VAL A 14 -5.45 -11.24 16.78
CA VAL A 14 -5.46 -10.17 17.79
C VAL A 14 -4.20 -9.30 17.63
N ASN A 15 -4.38 -7.98 17.69
CA ASN A 15 -3.30 -6.99 17.70
C ASN A 15 -2.26 -7.18 16.58
N THR A 16 -2.64 -7.78 15.45
CA THR A 16 -1.73 -8.12 14.35
C THR A 16 -2.10 -7.30 13.12
N PHE A 17 -1.10 -6.69 12.51
CA PHE A 17 -1.26 -5.76 11.41
C PHE A 17 -0.27 -6.08 10.28
N ILE A 18 -0.68 -5.77 9.05
CA ILE A 18 0.23 -5.67 7.90
C ILE A 18 0.45 -4.19 7.61
N ALA A 19 1.69 -3.78 7.37
CA ALA A 19 2.04 -2.41 7.04
C ALA A 19 3.03 -2.30 5.87
N GLY A 20 2.96 -1.18 5.16
CA GLY A 20 4.04 -0.72 4.28
C GLY A 20 4.97 0.22 5.04
N ALA A 21 6.23 -0.20 5.24
CA ALA A 21 7.23 0.53 6.03
C ALA A 21 8.54 0.75 5.25
N GLY A 22 8.74 1.95 4.72
CA GLY A 22 9.73 2.21 3.67
C GLY A 22 9.33 1.45 2.40
N VAL A 23 10.15 0.47 2.00
CA VAL A 23 9.88 -0.41 0.84
C VAL A 23 9.50 -1.84 1.23
N ASP A 24 9.36 -2.10 2.53
CA ASP A 24 9.02 -3.42 3.06
C ASP A 24 7.51 -3.50 3.35
N VAL A 25 6.92 -4.65 3.03
CA VAL A 25 5.65 -5.08 3.63
C VAL A 25 5.97 -5.93 4.83
N VAL A 26 5.42 -5.57 5.98
CA VAL A 26 5.70 -6.23 7.26
C VAL A 26 4.44 -6.68 7.96
N GLU A 27 4.51 -7.81 8.64
CA GLU A 27 3.56 -8.20 9.70
C GLU A 27 4.16 -7.82 11.05
N PHE A 28 3.39 -7.16 11.91
CA PHE A 28 3.82 -6.83 13.26
C PHE A 28 2.66 -6.94 14.25
N LYS A 29 3.01 -7.11 15.52
CA LYS A 29 2.05 -7.06 16.62
C LYS A 29 2.15 -5.76 17.38
N TRP A 30 1.02 -5.10 17.62
CA TRP A 30 0.96 -3.88 18.42
C TRP A 30 -0.21 -3.94 19.41
N ASP A 31 0.13 -4.00 20.69
CA ASP A 31 -0.84 -3.92 21.79
C ASP A 31 -0.80 -2.52 22.41
N PRO A 32 -1.86 -1.72 22.25
CA PRO A 32 -1.90 -0.35 22.75
C PRO A 32 -1.83 -0.27 24.29
N SER A 33 -2.13 -1.35 25.02
CA SER A 33 -2.03 -1.39 26.48
C SER A 33 -0.58 -1.43 26.98
N SER A 34 0.32 -2.03 26.19
CA SER A 34 1.75 -2.15 26.51
C SER A 34 2.59 -1.02 25.92
N ASN A 35 2.12 -0.43 24.81
CA ASN A 35 2.85 0.54 24.00
C ASN A 35 4.32 0.13 23.74
N ASN A 36 4.56 -1.15 23.42
CA ASN A 36 5.90 -1.66 23.17
C ASN A 36 6.60 -0.86 22.06
N PRO A 37 7.72 -0.15 22.34
CA PRO A 37 8.43 0.64 21.34
C PRO A 37 9.21 -0.21 20.34
N ASN A 38 9.40 -1.50 20.62
CA ASN A 38 10.14 -2.45 19.80
C ASN A 38 9.28 -3.71 19.52
N PRO A 39 8.20 -3.59 18.72
CA PRO A 39 7.39 -4.75 18.36
C PRO A 39 8.23 -5.76 17.57
N GLU A 40 7.88 -7.04 17.67
CA GLU A 40 8.41 -8.04 16.73
C GLU A 40 7.85 -7.75 15.33
N ILE A 41 8.75 -7.66 14.36
CA ILE A 41 8.43 -7.34 12.96
C ILE A 41 8.90 -8.49 12.08
N LYS A 42 7.98 -9.05 11.31
CA LYS A 42 8.27 -10.05 10.27
C LYS A 42 8.15 -9.39 8.90
N VAL A 43 9.25 -9.38 8.15
CA VAL A 43 9.22 -8.92 6.74
C VAL A 43 8.52 -9.99 5.90
N LEU A 44 7.47 -9.59 5.19
CA LEU A 44 6.72 -10.44 4.25
C LEU A 44 7.27 -10.29 2.83
N SER A 45 7.56 -9.07 2.42
CA SER A 45 8.18 -8.77 1.12
C SER A 45 8.94 -7.45 1.16
N THR A 46 9.89 -7.30 0.22
CA THR A 46 10.65 -6.07 0.00
C THR A 46 10.53 -5.71 -1.47
N LEU A 47 10.03 -4.51 -1.77
CA LEU A 47 9.92 -4.04 -3.15
C LEU A 47 11.31 -3.81 -3.74
N LYS A 48 11.50 -4.26 -4.99
CA LYS A 48 12.65 -3.88 -5.80
C LYS A 48 12.38 -2.50 -6.38
N VAL A 49 13.06 -1.49 -5.86
CA VAL A 49 12.85 -0.09 -6.23
C VAL A 49 13.95 0.45 -7.12
N THR A 50 13.62 1.42 -7.97
CA THR A 50 14.56 2.07 -8.89
C THR A 50 15.21 3.33 -8.30
N HIS A 51 14.64 3.86 -7.22
CA HIS A 51 15.10 5.06 -6.53
C HIS A 51 15.18 4.78 -5.02
N ALA A 52 16.22 5.31 -4.38
CA ALA A 52 16.44 5.13 -2.93
C ALA A 52 15.36 5.81 -2.08
N ASP A 53 14.71 6.83 -2.63
CA ASP A 53 13.73 7.66 -1.93
C ASP A 53 12.30 7.09 -2.01
N ILE A 54 12.12 5.91 -2.63
CA ILE A 54 10.80 5.27 -2.73
C ILE A 54 10.35 4.79 -1.36
N ARG A 55 9.10 5.11 -1.02
CA ARG A 55 8.38 4.55 0.13
C ARG A 55 6.93 4.26 -0.22
N PHE A 56 6.29 3.39 0.55
CA PHE A 56 4.84 3.31 0.59
C PHE A 56 4.23 4.64 1.05
N ASN A 57 3.03 4.95 0.54
CA ASN A 57 2.26 6.11 0.92
C ASN A 57 0.88 5.72 1.44
N ASP A 58 -0.11 5.47 0.59
CA ASP A 58 -1.44 4.99 1.01
C ASP A 58 -1.67 3.55 0.60
N GLY A 59 -2.62 2.90 1.26
CA GLY A 59 -3.05 1.55 0.97
C GLY A 59 -4.36 1.18 1.64
N LYS A 60 -5.00 0.13 1.14
CA LYS A 60 -6.26 -0.39 1.65
C LYS A 60 -6.43 -1.85 1.26
N VAL A 61 -7.29 -2.56 1.99
CA VAL A 61 -7.69 -3.91 1.62
C VAL A 61 -8.89 -3.83 0.67
N ASP A 62 -8.84 -4.54 -0.46
CA ASP A 62 -9.95 -4.61 -1.40
C ASP A 62 -11.12 -5.46 -0.84
N PRO A 63 -12.31 -5.45 -1.47
CA PRO A 63 -13.45 -6.23 -0.97
C PRO A 63 -13.23 -7.76 -0.91
N ALA A 64 -12.21 -8.28 -1.59
CA ALA A 64 -11.84 -9.70 -1.57
C ALA A 64 -10.76 -10.03 -0.52
N GLY A 65 -10.29 -9.04 0.25
CA GLY A 65 -9.28 -9.24 1.28
C GLY A 65 -7.83 -9.09 0.81
N ARG A 66 -7.59 -8.65 -0.44
CA ARG A 66 -6.23 -8.44 -0.96
C ARG A 66 -5.69 -7.12 -0.44
N PHE A 67 -4.43 -7.09 -0.05
CA PHE A 67 -3.77 -5.85 0.35
C PHE A 67 -3.34 -5.07 -0.88
N TRP A 68 -3.73 -3.81 -0.97
CA TRP A 68 -3.28 -2.86 -1.98
C TRP A 68 -2.50 -1.75 -1.28
N ALA A 69 -1.35 -1.38 -1.84
CA ALA A 69 -0.57 -0.26 -1.37
C ALA A 69 0.21 0.33 -2.52
N GLY A 70 0.30 1.66 -2.56
CA GLY A 70 1.10 2.32 -3.57
C GLY A 70 2.22 3.15 -2.99
N THR A 71 3.17 3.45 -3.85
CA THR A 71 4.41 4.12 -3.50
C THR A 71 4.47 5.53 -4.06
N MET A 72 5.43 6.29 -3.53
CA MET A 72 5.86 7.58 -4.02
C MET A 72 7.38 7.71 -3.83
N ALA A 73 7.99 8.66 -4.51
CA ALA A 73 9.36 9.07 -4.26
C ALA A 73 9.41 10.57 -3.98
N GLU A 74 9.93 10.93 -2.81
CA GLU A 74 10.04 12.31 -2.34
C GLU A 74 11.50 12.60 -1.98
N LYS A 75 12.10 13.57 -2.66
CA LYS A 75 13.48 13.96 -2.42
C LYS A 75 13.60 14.65 -1.06
N PRO A 76 14.80 14.72 -0.46
CA PRO A 76 15.02 15.50 0.75
C PRO A 76 14.62 16.98 0.65
N SER A 77 14.53 17.55 -0.56
CA SER A 77 14.03 18.91 -0.81
C SER A 77 12.52 19.05 -0.62
N GLY A 78 11.78 17.95 -0.50
CA GLY A 78 10.31 17.90 -0.55
C GLY A 78 9.75 17.76 -1.96
N ASP A 79 10.59 17.76 -3.00
CA ASP A 79 10.14 17.59 -4.37
C ASP A 79 9.79 16.14 -4.66
N VAL A 80 8.64 15.93 -5.29
CA VAL A 80 8.19 14.61 -5.73
C VAL A 80 8.86 14.26 -7.05
N THR A 81 9.34 13.02 -7.17
CA THR A 81 9.80 12.49 -8.45
C THR A 81 8.60 11.90 -9.19
N GLU A 82 8.06 12.67 -10.14
CA GLU A 82 6.90 12.26 -10.95
C GLU A 82 7.15 10.92 -11.64
N GLY A 83 6.14 10.05 -11.62
CA GLY A 83 6.19 8.73 -12.26
C GLY A 83 7.14 7.72 -11.63
N ALA A 84 7.75 8.00 -10.47
CA ALA A 84 8.62 7.04 -9.78
C ALA A 84 7.85 6.04 -8.90
N GLY A 85 6.60 6.34 -8.57
CA GLY A 85 5.72 5.49 -7.78
C GLY A 85 5.02 4.42 -8.62
N SER A 86 4.39 3.48 -7.93
CA SER A 86 3.49 2.48 -8.52
C SER A 86 2.43 2.06 -7.51
N LEU A 87 1.26 1.68 -7.99
CA LEU A 87 0.23 1.00 -7.19
C LEU A 87 0.43 -0.51 -7.30
N TYR A 88 0.45 -1.19 -6.17
CA TYR A 88 0.60 -2.64 -6.07
C TYR A 88 -0.61 -3.29 -5.41
N ARG A 89 -0.88 -4.52 -5.83
CA ARG A 89 -1.70 -5.52 -5.13
C ARG A 89 -0.77 -6.64 -4.68
N PHE A 90 -0.97 -7.16 -3.47
CA PHE A 90 -0.15 -8.24 -2.94
C PHE A 90 -0.91 -9.56 -2.95
N GLU A 91 -0.25 -10.60 -3.46
CA GLU A 91 -0.72 -11.97 -3.33
C GLU A 91 -0.57 -12.47 -1.88
N ALA A 92 -1.23 -13.59 -1.55
CA ALA A 92 -1.25 -14.12 -0.19
C ALA A 92 0.14 -14.48 0.37
N ASP A 93 1.11 -14.77 -0.50
CA ASP A 93 2.50 -15.05 -0.15
C ASP A 93 3.37 -13.78 -0.02
N GLY A 94 2.78 -12.60 -0.21
CA GLY A 94 3.46 -11.32 -0.17
C GLY A 94 4.04 -10.87 -1.52
N THR A 95 3.87 -11.64 -2.59
CA THR A 95 4.34 -11.28 -3.93
C THR A 95 3.63 -10.01 -4.43
N PRO A 96 4.38 -8.94 -4.78
CA PRO A 96 3.77 -7.73 -5.35
C PRO A 96 3.41 -7.94 -6.82
N VAL A 97 2.18 -7.55 -7.17
CA VAL A 97 1.69 -7.39 -8.54
C VAL A 97 1.52 -5.90 -8.80
N THR A 98 2.27 -5.37 -9.77
CA THR A 98 2.11 -3.98 -10.20
C THR A 98 0.78 -3.82 -10.93
N VAL A 99 -0.09 -2.96 -10.41
CA VAL A 99 -1.40 -2.67 -11.00
C VAL A 99 -1.35 -1.41 -11.86
N LEU A 100 -0.80 -0.31 -11.32
CA LEU A 100 -0.56 0.91 -12.08
C LEU A 100 0.92 1.30 -11.94
N PRO A 101 1.70 1.25 -13.03
CA PRO A 101 3.05 1.78 -13.03
C PRO A 101 3.03 3.31 -13.19
N ALA A 102 4.18 3.94 -12.91
CA ALA A 102 4.44 5.34 -13.24
C ALA A 102 3.44 6.36 -12.65
N VAL A 103 3.00 6.14 -11.41
CA VAL A 103 2.24 7.14 -10.63
C VAL A 103 3.22 8.02 -9.84
N SER A 104 2.77 9.18 -9.37
CA SER A 104 3.66 10.13 -8.67
C SER A 104 3.53 10.04 -7.15
N ILE A 105 2.32 10.27 -6.62
CA ILE A 105 1.98 10.12 -5.21
C ILE A 105 0.72 9.26 -5.12
N SER A 106 0.92 7.94 -5.05
CA SER A 106 -0.18 7.00 -4.88
C SER A 106 -0.92 7.24 -3.59
N ASN A 107 -2.23 7.48 -3.69
CA ASN A 107 -3.06 7.90 -2.58
C ASN A 107 -4.45 7.23 -2.68
N GLY A 108 -5.39 7.73 -1.86
CA GLY A 108 -6.80 7.34 -1.75
C GLY A 108 -7.31 6.21 -2.64
N LEU A 109 -7.67 5.09 -2.02
CA LEU A 109 -8.26 3.91 -2.64
C LEU A 109 -9.69 3.68 -2.14
N ALA A 110 -10.63 3.38 -3.02
CA ALA A 110 -11.98 2.95 -2.63
C ALA A 110 -12.60 2.02 -3.68
N TRP A 111 -13.57 1.20 -3.27
CA TRP A 111 -14.34 0.35 -4.17
C TRP A 111 -15.83 0.61 -3.98
N THR A 112 -16.62 0.45 -5.03
CA THR A 112 -18.08 0.45 -4.90
C THR A 112 -18.56 -0.78 -4.14
N ASN A 113 -19.72 -0.64 -3.48
CA ASN A 113 -20.29 -1.72 -2.68
C ASN A 113 -20.78 -2.93 -3.51
N ASP A 114 -20.97 -2.75 -4.83
CA ASP A 114 -21.28 -3.84 -5.76
C ASP A 114 -20.03 -4.50 -6.36
N ASN A 115 -18.84 -4.11 -5.90
CA ASN A 115 -17.53 -4.64 -6.29
C ASN A 115 -17.27 -4.56 -7.81
N LYS A 116 -17.68 -3.47 -8.46
CA LYS A 116 -17.48 -3.27 -9.90
C LYS A 116 -16.61 -2.10 -10.28
N VAL A 117 -16.41 -1.13 -9.38
CA VAL A 117 -15.62 0.07 -9.68
C VAL A 117 -14.58 0.26 -8.59
N PHE A 118 -13.34 0.50 -9.02
CA PHE A 118 -12.24 0.95 -8.18
C PHE A 118 -11.99 2.44 -8.41
N TYR A 119 -11.91 3.21 -7.33
CA TYR A 119 -11.53 4.62 -7.31
C TYR A 119 -10.12 4.81 -6.78
N TYR A 120 -9.36 5.66 -7.45
CA TYR A 120 -7.95 5.89 -7.18
C TYR A 120 -7.54 7.35 -7.33
N ILE A 121 -6.55 7.78 -6.54
CA ILE A 121 -5.99 9.14 -6.59
C ILE A 121 -4.47 9.05 -6.76
N ASP A 122 -3.96 9.68 -7.82
CA ASP A 122 -2.57 10.11 -7.92
C ASP A 122 -2.50 11.61 -7.65
N SER A 123 -1.96 12.00 -6.49
CA SER A 123 -2.23 13.34 -5.92
C SER A 123 -1.89 14.53 -6.85
N PRO A 124 -0.75 14.56 -7.58
CA PRO A 124 -0.42 15.67 -8.47
C PRO A 124 -1.38 15.88 -9.63
N THR A 125 -2.13 14.83 -10.03
CA THR A 125 -3.15 14.94 -11.08
C THR A 125 -4.35 15.78 -10.66
N ARG A 126 -4.61 15.89 -9.35
CA ARG A 126 -5.80 16.53 -8.76
C ARG A 126 -7.12 15.94 -9.26
N GLN A 127 -7.11 14.65 -9.60
CA GLN A 127 -8.25 13.92 -10.13
C GLN A 127 -8.56 12.69 -9.27
N VAL A 128 -9.81 12.25 -9.34
CA VAL A 128 -10.23 10.92 -8.88
C VAL A 128 -10.50 10.10 -10.12
N PHE A 129 -9.74 9.02 -10.30
CA PHE A 129 -9.91 8.08 -11.40
C PHE A 129 -10.90 6.99 -10.98
N ALA A 130 -11.62 6.45 -11.96
CA ALA A 130 -12.48 5.30 -11.81
C ALA A 130 -12.08 4.24 -12.84
N PHE A 131 -11.99 2.99 -12.41
CA PHE A 131 -11.67 1.84 -13.24
C PHE A 131 -12.74 0.76 -13.04
N ASP A 132 -13.04 -0.01 -14.08
CA ASP A 132 -13.76 -1.27 -13.91
C ASP A 132 -12.93 -2.17 -12.99
N TYR A 133 -13.55 -2.88 -12.06
CA TYR A 133 -12.85 -3.76 -11.11
C TYR A 133 -13.43 -5.16 -11.18
N ASN A 134 -12.56 -6.14 -11.35
CA ASN A 134 -12.93 -7.55 -11.29
C ASN A 134 -12.71 -8.08 -9.88
N HIS A 135 -13.80 -8.33 -9.13
CA HIS A 135 -13.72 -8.86 -7.76
C HIS A 135 -12.94 -10.18 -7.66
N THR A 136 -13.12 -11.08 -8.63
CA THR A 136 -12.54 -12.43 -8.61
C THR A 136 -11.05 -12.42 -8.86
N SER A 137 -10.55 -11.61 -9.80
CA SER A 137 -9.11 -11.55 -10.10
C SER A 137 -8.38 -10.44 -9.34
N GLY A 138 -9.07 -9.34 -9.05
CA GLY A 138 -8.48 -8.11 -8.51
C GLY A 138 -7.84 -7.23 -9.59
N ASP A 139 -8.24 -7.40 -10.85
CA ASP A 139 -7.73 -6.58 -11.96
C ASP A 139 -8.60 -5.33 -12.17
N ILE A 140 -8.00 -4.31 -12.78
CA ILE A 140 -8.63 -3.04 -13.18
C ILE A 140 -8.33 -2.68 -14.63
#